data_AF-A3XF10-F1
#
_entry.id   AF-A3XF10-F1
#
_cell.length_a   1.000
_cell.length_b   1.000
_cell.length_c   1.000
_cell.angle_alpha   90.00
_cell.angle_beta   90.00
_cell.angle_gamma   90.00
#
_symmetry.space_group_name_H-M   'P 1'
#
loop_
_entity.id
_entity.type
_entity.pdbx_description
1 polymer ?
#
loop_
_entity_poly.entity_id
_entity_poly.type
_entity_poly.pdbx_seq_one_letter_code
_entity_poly.pdbx_strand_id
1 'polypeptide(L)'
;MPLAKRLGLTRTGFYWHFKDRDALLEAMIARWEAKNTGNLIDQCEAYAETICEAIFNLFDCWLDGELFDARLDLAIRNWARNDPALAVRLERADVARRAAIVGMYERFGFSPEQADVRASTVIFTQVGYISMQVEEDRTDRIMRMPAYVEAYTSQTPTPSEIARFMARHLP
;
A
#
# COMPACT_ATOMS: atom_id res chain seq x y z
N MET A 1 -3.21 25.44 -18.24
CA MET A 1 -2.67 24.19 -17.64
C MET A 1 -2.09 24.53 -16.27
N PRO A 2 -2.87 24.39 -15.18
CA PRO A 2 -2.41 24.67 -13.81
C PRO A 2 -1.17 23.85 -13.42
N LEU A 3 -1.07 22.60 -13.89
CA LEU A 3 0.04 21.71 -13.60
C LEU A 3 1.36 22.15 -14.26
N ALA A 4 1.36 22.50 -15.55
CA ALA A 4 2.54 23.04 -16.22
C ALA A 4 3.06 24.31 -15.53
N LYS A 5 2.15 25.21 -15.13
CA LYS A 5 2.49 26.42 -14.36
C LYS A 5 3.06 26.11 -12.97
N ARG A 6 2.52 25.10 -12.26
CA ARG A 6 3.04 24.63 -10.96
C ARG A 6 4.40 23.95 -11.08
N LEU A 7 4.69 23.32 -12.22
CA LEU A 7 5.97 22.66 -12.51
C LEU A 7 7.00 23.62 -13.14
N GLY A 8 6.69 24.90 -13.29
CA GLY A 8 7.58 25.88 -13.93
C GLY A 8 7.82 25.62 -15.43
N LEU A 9 6.99 24.78 -16.07
CA LEU A 9 7.13 24.40 -17.47
C LEU A 9 6.23 25.24 -18.37
N THR A 10 6.73 25.57 -19.56
CA THR A 10 5.88 26.08 -20.64
C THR A 10 4.93 24.97 -21.12
N ARG A 11 3.81 25.34 -21.76
CA ARG A 11 2.88 24.36 -22.33
C ARG A 11 3.60 23.40 -23.30
N THR A 12 4.54 23.93 -24.08
CA THR A 12 5.35 23.18 -25.04
C THR A 12 6.40 22.29 -24.36
N GLY A 13 7.05 22.79 -23.28
CA GLY A 13 8.01 22.00 -22.49
C GLY A 13 7.34 20.87 -21.71
N PHE A 14 6.07 21.04 -21.31
CA PHE A 14 5.28 19.99 -20.70
C PHE A 14 4.98 18.84 -21.67
N TYR A 15 4.61 19.17 -22.92
CA TYR A 15 4.34 18.15 -23.95
C TYR A 15 5.61 17.50 -24.53
N TRP A 16 6.80 18.02 -24.20
CA TRP A 16 8.07 17.35 -24.48
C TRP A 16 8.27 16.08 -23.63
N HIS A 17 7.69 16.04 -22.42
CA HIS A 17 7.75 14.86 -21.53
C HIS A 17 6.59 13.90 -21.75
N PHE A 18 5.43 14.41 -22.17
CA PHE A 18 4.24 13.60 -22.44
C PHE A 18 3.57 14.07 -23.73
N LYS A 19 3.28 13.15 -24.65
CA LYS A 19 2.67 13.48 -25.95
C LYS A 19 1.39 14.30 -25.81
N ASP A 20 0.55 13.97 -24.83
CA ASP A 20 -0.72 14.65 -24.53
C ASP A 20 -1.13 14.42 -23.05
N ARG A 21 -2.32 14.91 -22.69
CA ARG A 21 -2.87 14.75 -21.33
C ARG A 21 -3.12 13.28 -20.99
N ASP A 22 -3.57 12.49 -21.96
CA ASP A 22 -3.95 11.11 -21.72
C ASP A 22 -2.70 10.25 -21.50
N ALA A 23 -1.61 10.55 -22.22
CA ALA A 23 -0.29 9.94 -21.97
C ALA A 23 0.25 10.22 -20.56
N LEU A 24 0.04 11.43 -20.02
CA LEU A 24 0.40 11.74 -18.63
C LEU A 24 -0.46 10.96 -17.64
N LEU A 25 -1.78 10.94 -17.85
CA LEU A 25 -2.72 10.24 -16.99
C LEU A 25 -2.42 8.74 -16.95
N GLU A 26 -2.13 8.15 -18.10
CA GLU A 26 -1.68 6.76 -18.21
C GLU A 26 -0.37 6.52 -17.45
N ALA A 27 0.62 7.41 -17.60
CA ALA A 27 1.88 7.29 -16.86
C ALA A 27 1.68 7.40 -15.33
N MET A 28 0.72 8.22 -14.87
CA MET A 28 0.36 8.30 -13.45
C MET A 28 -0.28 7.00 -12.96
N ILE A 29 -1.19 6.40 -13.73
CA ILE A 29 -1.80 5.11 -13.38
C ILE A 29 -0.73 4.01 -13.34
N ALA A 30 0.12 3.92 -14.37
CA ALA A 30 1.19 2.93 -14.43
C ALA A 30 2.17 3.06 -13.26
N ARG A 31 2.52 4.31 -12.87
CA ARG A 31 3.33 4.56 -11.68
C ARG A 31 2.63 4.09 -10.41
N TRP A 32 1.33 4.37 -10.26
CA TRP A 32 0.56 3.91 -9.11
C TRP A 32 0.47 2.38 -9.05
N GLU A 33 0.24 1.70 -10.18
CA GLU A 33 0.21 0.24 -10.24
C GLU A 33 1.56 -0.35 -9.83
N ALA A 34 2.67 0.14 -10.42
CA ALA A 34 4.01 -0.35 -10.09
C ALA A 34 4.38 -0.08 -8.62
N LYS A 35 4.13 1.14 -8.14
CA LYS A 35 4.50 1.54 -6.78
C LYS A 35 3.60 0.86 -5.74
N ASN A 36 2.31 1.16 -5.74
CA ASN A 36 1.43 0.77 -4.65
C ASN A 36 1.01 -0.70 -4.71
N THR A 37 0.92 -1.31 -5.90
CA THR A 37 0.59 -2.73 -6.03
C THR A 37 1.84 -3.58 -6.07
N GLY A 38 2.82 -3.24 -6.93
CA GLY A 38 4.07 -3.99 -7.06
C GLY A 38 4.82 -4.09 -5.73
N ASN A 39 5.14 -2.96 -5.10
CA ASN A 39 5.89 -2.99 -3.85
C ASN A 39 5.13 -3.68 -2.70
N LEU A 40 3.79 -3.60 -2.67
CA LEU A 40 2.99 -4.30 -1.66
C LEU A 40 3.11 -5.82 -1.83
N ILE A 41 3.03 -6.30 -3.07
CA ILE A 41 3.25 -7.71 -3.40
C ILE A 41 4.67 -8.12 -2.98
N ASP A 42 5.67 -7.33 -3.33
CA ASP A 42 7.07 -7.60 -2.95
C ASP A 42 7.24 -7.67 -1.43
N GLN A 43 6.59 -6.80 -0.66
CA GLN A 43 6.61 -6.84 0.81
C GLN A 43 5.87 -8.05 1.38
N CYS A 44 4.79 -8.49 0.73
CA CYS A 44 4.14 -9.75 1.08
C CYS A 44 5.01 -10.97 0.77
N GLU A 45 5.94 -10.89 -0.19
CA GLU A 45 6.83 -11.99 -0.61
C GLU A 45 8.22 -11.93 0.04
N ALA A 46 8.57 -10.80 0.66
CA ALA A 46 9.82 -10.58 1.35
C ALA A 46 10.06 -11.65 2.42
N TYR A 47 11.34 -11.98 2.64
CA TYR A 47 11.73 -12.98 3.64
C TYR A 47 11.22 -12.61 5.03
N ALA A 48 10.67 -13.62 5.70
CA ALA A 48 10.21 -13.56 7.08
C ALA A 48 10.25 -14.98 7.65
N GLU A 49 10.75 -15.14 8.87
CA GLU A 49 10.77 -16.41 9.58
C GLU A 49 9.42 -16.73 10.20
N THR A 50 8.62 -15.70 10.49
CA THR A 50 7.31 -15.81 11.11
C THR A 50 6.26 -14.96 10.39
N ILE A 51 4.98 -15.26 10.61
CA ILE A 51 3.89 -14.42 10.12
C ILE A 51 3.94 -13.00 10.71
N CYS A 52 4.44 -12.85 11.94
CA CYS A 52 4.59 -11.55 12.59
C CYS A 52 5.57 -10.66 11.82
N GLU A 53 6.73 -11.21 11.43
CA GLU A 53 7.69 -10.51 10.59
C GLU A 53 7.13 -10.18 9.21
N ALA A 54 6.39 -11.11 8.60
CA ALA A 54 5.77 -10.88 7.29
C ALA A 54 4.75 -9.73 7.34
N ILE A 55 3.95 -9.64 8.40
CA ILE A 55 3.04 -8.50 8.62
C ILE A 55 3.81 -7.21 8.86
N PHE A 56 4.92 -7.23 9.59
CA PHE A 56 5.78 -6.06 9.74
C PHE A 56 6.38 -5.58 8.40
N ASN A 57 6.77 -6.49 7.51
CA ASN A 57 7.21 -6.13 6.15
C ASN A 57 6.08 -5.44 5.37
N LEU A 58 4.86 -5.98 5.44
CA LEU A 58 3.69 -5.32 4.86
C LEU A 58 3.45 -3.92 5.48
N PHE A 59 3.68 -3.75 6.78
CA PHE A 59 3.53 -2.45 7.44
C PHE A 59 4.52 -1.39 6.97
N ASP A 60 5.66 -1.77 6.39
CA ASP A 60 6.58 -0.82 5.77
C ASP A 60 5.87 -0.02 4.67
N CYS A 61 4.95 -0.64 3.92
CA CYS A 61 4.12 0.07 2.93
C CYS A 61 3.31 1.20 3.56
N TRP A 62 2.86 1.05 4.80
CA TRP A 62 2.02 2.05 5.46
C TRP A 62 2.82 3.21 6.05
N LEU A 63 4.14 3.04 6.18
CA LEU A 63 5.03 4.00 6.81
C LEU A 63 5.99 4.67 5.83
N ASP A 64 6.28 4.02 4.71
CA ASP A 64 7.18 4.53 3.67
C ASP A 64 6.39 4.92 2.41
N GLY A 65 6.34 6.24 2.16
CA GLY A 65 5.72 6.81 0.97
C GLY A 65 6.41 6.42 -0.33
N GLU A 66 7.64 5.90 -0.29
CA GLU A 66 8.33 5.32 -1.45
C GLU A 66 7.90 3.87 -1.75
N LEU A 67 7.38 3.15 -0.77
CA LEU A 67 6.75 1.85 -0.99
C LEU A 67 5.29 2.01 -1.42
N PHE A 68 4.51 2.83 -0.73
CA PHE A 68 3.09 3.03 -1.06
C PHE A 68 2.67 4.49 -0.86
N ASP A 69 2.19 5.14 -1.92
CA ASP A 69 1.70 6.51 -1.84
C ASP A 69 0.20 6.52 -1.53
N ALA A 70 -0.16 6.73 -0.26
CA ALA A 70 -1.55 6.76 0.22
C ALA A 70 -2.38 7.88 -0.43
N ARG A 71 -1.78 9.03 -0.74
CA ARG A 71 -2.47 10.16 -1.36
C ARG A 71 -2.77 9.88 -2.82
N LEU A 72 -1.81 9.26 -3.52
CA LEU A 72 -2.01 8.81 -4.90
C LEU A 72 -3.07 7.70 -4.97
N ASP A 73 -3.06 6.72 -4.05
CA ASP A 73 -4.08 5.66 -3.99
C ASP A 73 -5.48 6.25 -3.83
N LEU A 74 -5.66 7.19 -2.89
CA LEU A 74 -6.93 7.90 -2.72
C LEU A 74 -7.35 8.67 -3.97
N ALA A 75 -6.41 9.36 -4.62
CA ALA A 75 -6.68 10.10 -5.85
C ALA A 75 -7.13 9.18 -7.00
N ILE A 76 -6.47 8.03 -7.19
CA ILE A 76 -6.85 7.02 -8.20
C ILE A 76 -8.23 6.46 -7.89
N ARG A 77 -8.52 6.08 -6.63
CA ARG A 77 -9.85 5.61 -6.22
C ARG A 77 -10.94 6.62 -6.49
N ASN A 78 -10.69 7.91 -6.21
CA ASN A 78 -11.63 8.98 -6.47
C ASN A 78 -11.87 9.19 -7.98
N TRP A 79 -10.81 9.12 -8.79
CA TRP A 79 -10.90 9.25 -10.25
C TRP A 79 -11.67 8.07 -10.85
N ALA A 80 -11.37 6.83 -10.43
CA ALA A 80 -12.01 5.61 -10.91
C ALA A 80 -13.55 5.63 -10.80
N ARG A 81 -14.13 6.38 -9.85
CA ARG A 81 -15.60 6.53 -9.72
C ARG A 81 -16.28 7.10 -10.96
N ASN A 82 -15.55 7.85 -11.79
CA ASN A 82 -16.07 8.49 -13.00
C ASN A 82 -15.38 7.97 -14.28
N ASP A 83 -14.56 6.93 -14.17
CA ASP A 83 -13.77 6.38 -15.27
C ASP A 83 -13.86 4.85 -15.25
N PRO A 84 -14.78 4.25 -16.04
CA PRO A 84 -14.98 2.80 -16.06
C PRO A 84 -13.74 2.00 -16.43
N ALA A 85 -12.86 2.54 -17.28
CA ALA A 85 -11.64 1.85 -17.67
C ALA A 85 -10.64 1.81 -16.50
N LEU A 86 -10.49 2.92 -15.78
CA LEU A 86 -9.67 2.95 -14.57
C LEU A 86 -10.27 2.12 -13.43
N ALA A 87 -11.60 2.05 -13.30
CA ALA A 87 -12.27 1.21 -12.30
C ALA A 87 -11.88 -0.28 -12.45
N VAL A 88 -11.82 -0.80 -13.68
CA VAL A 88 -11.38 -2.17 -13.95
C VAL A 88 -9.91 -2.38 -13.55
N ARG A 89 -9.04 -1.39 -13.78
CA ARG A 89 -7.63 -1.46 -13.37
C ARG A 89 -7.47 -1.43 -11.85
N LEU A 90 -8.26 -0.58 -11.19
CA LEU A 90 -8.31 -0.51 -9.73
C LEU A 90 -8.76 -1.83 -9.11
N GLU A 91 -9.82 -2.45 -9.65
CA GLU A 91 -10.29 -3.76 -9.21
C GLU A 91 -9.21 -4.83 -9.37
N ARG A 92 -8.52 -4.86 -10.52
CA ARG A 92 -7.39 -5.80 -10.74
C ARG A 92 -6.26 -5.59 -9.74
N ALA A 93 -5.92 -4.34 -9.43
CA ALA A 93 -4.92 -4.02 -8.43
C ALA A 93 -5.35 -4.49 -7.02
N ASP A 94 -6.60 -4.23 -6.62
CA ASP A 94 -7.12 -4.65 -5.31
C ASP A 94 -7.18 -6.18 -5.19
N VAL A 95 -7.57 -6.89 -6.26
CA VAL A 95 -7.53 -8.36 -6.33
C VAL A 95 -6.09 -8.89 -6.18
N ALA A 96 -5.13 -8.29 -6.88
CA ALA A 96 -3.73 -8.70 -6.79
C ALA A 96 -3.13 -8.47 -5.40
N ARG A 97 -3.38 -7.30 -4.79
CA ARG A 97 -2.95 -6.98 -3.41
C ARG A 97 -3.53 -7.98 -2.42
N ARG A 98 -4.82 -8.27 -2.53
CA ARG A 98 -5.49 -9.25 -1.67
C ARG A 98 -4.91 -10.66 -1.85
N ALA A 99 -4.69 -11.10 -3.08
CA ALA A 99 -4.11 -12.40 -3.36
C ALA A 99 -2.70 -12.55 -2.76
N ALA A 100 -1.87 -11.50 -2.81
CA ALA A 100 -0.55 -11.51 -2.19
C ALA A 100 -0.61 -11.65 -0.66
N ILE A 101 -1.52 -10.92 -0.01
CA ILE A 101 -1.72 -11.01 1.45
C ILE A 101 -2.28 -12.39 1.84
N VAL A 102 -3.22 -12.94 1.07
CA VAL A 102 -3.72 -14.31 1.28
C VAL A 102 -2.59 -15.32 1.17
N GLY A 103 -1.83 -15.28 0.07
CA GLY A 103 -0.70 -16.18 -0.14
C GLY A 103 0.36 -16.06 0.95
N MET A 104 0.58 -14.86 1.50
CA MET A 104 1.43 -14.66 2.66
C MET A 104 0.94 -15.46 3.87
N TYR A 105 -0.34 -15.33 4.27
CA TYR A 105 -0.89 -16.12 5.38
C TYR A 105 -0.84 -17.63 5.13
N GLU A 106 -1.19 -18.08 3.92
CA GLU A 106 -1.16 -19.52 3.58
C GLU A 106 0.26 -20.11 3.69
N ARG A 107 1.30 -19.38 3.28
CA ARG A 107 2.69 -19.81 3.45
C ARG A 107 3.10 -20.02 4.91
N PHE A 108 2.44 -19.34 5.85
CA PHE A 108 2.64 -19.52 7.28
C PHE A 108 1.62 -20.47 7.93
N GLY A 109 0.93 -21.28 7.13
CA GLY A 109 0.12 -22.41 7.61
C GLY A 109 -1.31 -22.06 8.03
N PHE A 110 -1.79 -20.85 7.73
CA PHE A 110 -3.19 -20.51 7.93
C PHE A 110 -4.06 -21.22 6.89
N SER A 111 -5.27 -21.65 7.27
CA SER A 111 -6.21 -22.24 6.30
C SER A 111 -6.64 -21.18 5.27
N PRO A 112 -7.09 -21.59 4.06
CA PRO A 112 -7.57 -20.64 3.06
C PRO A 112 -8.66 -19.70 3.60
N GLU A 113 -9.58 -20.20 4.43
CA GLU A 113 -10.63 -19.38 5.08
C GLU A 113 -10.04 -18.35 6.05
N GLN A 114 -9.07 -18.75 6.88
CA GLN A 114 -8.41 -17.84 7.80
C GLN A 114 -7.59 -16.78 7.06
N ALA A 115 -6.84 -17.19 6.04
CA ALA A 115 -6.03 -16.30 5.22
C ALA A 115 -6.90 -15.25 4.51
N ASP A 116 -8.02 -15.68 3.95
CA ASP A 116 -9.01 -14.83 3.26
C ASP A 116 -9.58 -13.73 4.18
N VAL A 117 -10.07 -14.12 5.36
CA VAL A 117 -10.66 -13.19 6.34
C VAL A 117 -9.61 -12.24 6.92
N ARG A 118 -8.41 -12.74 7.24
CA ARG A 118 -7.33 -11.91 7.80
C ARG A 118 -6.79 -10.94 6.76
N ALA A 119 -6.60 -11.37 5.51
CA ALA A 119 -6.21 -10.48 4.42
C ALA A 119 -7.21 -9.34 4.22
N SER A 120 -8.51 -9.67 4.26
CA SER A 120 -9.60 -8.69 4.17
C SER A 120 -9.55 -7.71 5.35
N THR A 121 -9.33 -8.20 6.57
CA THR A 121 -9.21 -7.36 7.77
C THR A 121 -8.05 -6.37 7.66
N VAL A 122 -6.87 -6.82 7.22
CA VAL A 122 -5.68 -5.97 7.05
C VAL A 122 -5.95 -4.89 5.99
N ILE A 123 -6.35 -5.30 4.78
CA ILE A 123 -6.46 -4.37 3.65
C ILE A 123 -7.61 -3.37 3.84
N PHE A 124 -8.74 -3.80 4.39
CA PHE A 124 -9.87 -2.89 4.65
C PHE A 124 -9.60 -1.94 5.81
N THR A 125 -8.83 -2.36 6.82
CA THR A 125 -8.38 -1.41 7.85
C THR A 125 -7.59 -0.29 7.21
N GLN A 126 -6.57 -0.62 6.40
CA GLN A 126 -5.73 0.40 5.78
C GLN A 126 -6.50 1.27 4.77
N VAL A 127 -7.37 0.69 3.95
CA VAL A 127 -8.26 1.46 3.06
C VAL A 127 -9.15 2.39 3.88
N GLY A 128 -9.61 1.98 5.05
CA GLY A 128 -10.34 2.81 6.00
C GLY A 128 -9.52 4.03 6.45
N TYR A 129 -8.28 3.81 6.89
CA TYR A 129 -7.36 4.90 7.27
C TYR A 129 -7.17 5.91 6.12
N ILE A 130 -6.94 5.42 4.91
CA ILE A 130 -6.74 6.25 3.72
C ILE A 130 -8.02 7.01 3.36
N SER A 131 -9.16 6.33 3.34
CA SER A 131 -10.46 6.91 2.93
C SER A 131 -10.95 7.95 3.92
N MET A 132 -10.73 7.72 5.22
CA MET A 132 -11.06 8.66 6.28
C MET A 132 -9.99 9.75 6.45
N GLN A 133 -8.87 9.66 5.72
CA GLN A 133 -7.74 10.58 5.83
C GLN A 133 -7.32 10.77 7.29
N VAL A 134 -7.20 9.67 8.02
CA VAL A 134 -6.83 9.69 9.45
C VAL A 134 -5.42 10.25 9.58
N GLU A 135 -5.28 11.33 10.34
CA GLU A 135 -3.98 11.89 10.73
C GLU A 135 -3.63 11.43 12.14
N GLU A 136 -2.47 10.80 12.27
CA GLU A 136 -1.94 10.35 13.55
C GLU A 136 -0.46 10.68 13.64
N ASP A 137 0.04 10.86 14.86
CA ASP A 137 1.49 10.93 15.07
C ASP A 137 2.15 9.63 14.60
N ARG A 138 3.26 9.78 13.86
CA ARG A 138 3.98 8.64 13.26
C ARG A 138 4.47 7.70 14.35
N THR A 139 5.00 8.23 15.45
CA THR A 139 5.53 7.43 16.56
C THR A 139 4.39 6.65 17.21
N ASP A 140 3.27 7.31 17.53
CA ASP A 140 2.11 6.65 18.13
C ASP A 140 1.55 5.53 17.25
N ARG A 141 1.56 5.72 15.92
CA ARG A 141 1.15 4.69 14.97
C ARG A 141 2.09 3.49 15.00
N ILE A 142 3.41 3.73 14.93
CA ILE A 142 4.42 2.66 14.99
C ILE A 142 4.31 1.91 16.32
N MET A 143 4.15 2.60 17.45
CA MET A 143 4.03 1.99 18.77
C MET A 143 2.81 1.07 18.92
N ARG A 144 1.75 1.28 18.13
CA ARG A 144 0.55 0.42 18.10
C ARG A 144 0.69 -0.81 17.20
N MET A 145 1.66 -0.82 16.28
CA MET A 145 1.78 -1.88 15.28
C MET A 145 2.00 -3.29 15.86
N PRO A 146 2.75 -3.51 16.95
CA PRO A 146 2.82 -4.84 17.57
C PRO A 146 1.45 -5.39 17.99
N ALA A 147 0.55 -4.53 18.51
CA ALA A 147 -0.81 -4.92 18.87
C ALA A 147 -1.67 -5.21 17.63
N TYR A 148 -1.48 -4.45 16.55
CA TYR A 148 -2.11 -4.79 15.26
C TYR A 148 -1.61 -6.12 14.70
N VAL A 149 -0.32 -6.43 14.81
CA VAL A 149 0.23 -7.74 14.41
C VAL A 149 -0.46 -8.86 15.17
N GLU A 150 -0.59 -8.73 16.49
CA GLU A 150 -1.29 -9.72 17.30
C GLU A 150 -2.77 -9.85 16.91
N ALA A 151 -3.46 -8.73 16.66
CA ALA A 151 -4.84 -8.76 16.17
C ALA A 151 -4.96 -9.47 14.81
N TYR A 152 -4.01 -9.26 13.90
CA TYR A 152 -4.03 -9.80 12.54
C TYR A 152 -3.56 -11.23 12.43
N THR A 153 -2.73 -11.71 13.36
CA THR A 153 -2.12 -13.05 13.29
C THR A 153 -2.59 -13.98 14.39
N SER A 154 -3.18 -13.44 15.47
CA SER A 154 -3.39 -14.13 16.74
C SER A 154 -2.10 -14.69 17.36
N GLN A 155 -0.95 -14.09 17.01
CA GLN A 155 0.37 -14.42 17.53
C GLN A 155 1.03 -13.14 18.05
N THR A 156 1.63 -13.22 19.23
CA THR A 156 2.35 -12.10 19.81
C THR A 156 3.75 -12.01 19.17
N PRO A 157 4.13 -10.88 18.54
CA PRO A 157 5.48 -10.72 18.02
C PRO A 157 6.50 -10.74 19.17
N THR A 158 7.64 -11.38 18.94
CA THR A 158 8.74 -11.44 19.90
C THR A 158 9.37 -10.06 20.11
N PRO A 159 10.02 -9.81 21.26
CA PRO A 159 10.77 -8.57 21.48
C PRO A 159 11.81 -8.28 20.39
N SER A 160 12.40 -9.34 19.81
CA SER A 160 13.42 -9.19 18.77
C SER A 160 12.82 -8.72 17.42
N GLU A 161 11.65 -9.23 17.04
CA GLU A 161 10.94 -8.84 15.82
C GLU A 161 10.45 -7.40 15.94
N ILE A 162 9.89 -7.04 17.11
CA ILE A 162 9.50 -5.67 17.41
C ILE A 162 10.72 -4.74 17.30
N ALA A 163 11.85 -5.07 17.95
CA ALA A 163 13.05 -4.24 17.92
C ALA A 163 13.59 -4.05 16.49
N ARG A 164 13.63 -5.12 15.67
CA ARG A 164 14.02 -5.03 14.25
C ARG A 164 13.09 -4.10 13.47
N PHE A 165 11.78 -4.24 13.63
CA PHE A 165 10.80 -3.39 12.97
C PHE A 165 10.95 -1.91 13.38
N MET A 166 11.05 -1.65 14.69
CA MET A 166 11.19 -0.29 15.23
C MET A 166 12.46 0.39 14.71
N ALA A 167 13.59 -0.32 14.64
CA ALA A 167 14.85 0.20 14.14
C ALA A 167 14.82 0.60 12.65
N ARG A 168 13.85 0.12 11.86
CA ARG A 168 13.65 0.57 10.47
C ARG A 168 12.98 1.95 10.36
N HIS A 169 12.19 2.34 11.36
CA HIS A 169 11.22 3.45 11.24
C HIS A 169 11.35 4.54 12.30
N LEU A 170 11.99 4.24 13.43
CA LEU A 170 12.29 5.19 14.49
C LEU A 170 13.75 5.65 14.42
N PRO A 171 14.05 6.90 14.81
CA PRO A 171 15.40 7.45 14.85
C PRO A 171 16.29 6.79 15.91
#